data_AF-A0A933LXY3-F1
#
_entry.id   AF-A0A933LXY3-F1
#
_cell.length_a   1.000
_cell.length_b   1.000
_cell.length_c   1.000
_cell.angle_alpha   90.00
_cell.angle_beta   90.00
_cell.angle_gamma   90.00
#
_symmetry.space_group_name_H-M   'P 1'
#
loop_
_entity.id
_entity.type
_entity.pdbx_description
1 polymer ?
#
loop_
_entity_poly.entity_id
_entity_poly.type
_entity_poly.pdbx_seq_one_letter_code
_entity_poly.pdbx_strand_id
1 'polypeptide(L)'
;MLEVPRSIFEKMVAHAERAYPEECCGVMVGSRVGDANRVLSVFEAANVAGERRRDRFEMDPKAILAADLWARENALDLVGFYHSHPDHPPVASRTDDERVRPGVHDGYSYLILSIQKGIYESGRSWTLSGDRLVAEPLEITSGD
;
A
#
# COMPACT_ATOMS: atom_id res chain seq x y z
N MET A 1 -5.20 10.77 6.47
CA MET A 1 -5.42 11.02 5.04
C MET A 1 -4.18 10.60 4.29
N LEU A 2 -4.32 9.99 3.11
CA LEU A 2 -3.19 9.63 2.26
C LEU A 2 -3.13 10.54 1.03
N GLU A 3 -2.03 11.25 0.85
CA GLU A 3 -1.74 12.06 -0.33
C GLU A 3 -0.69 11.36 -1.20
N VAL A 4 -1.02 11.15 -2.47
CA VAL A 4 -0.14 10.46 -3.42
C VAL A 4 0.01 11.31 -4.69
N PRO A 5 1.24 11.70 -5.07
CA PRO A 5 1.50 12.27 -6.39
C PRO A 5 1.05 11.34 -7.50
N ARG A 6 0.41 11.88 -8.54
CA ARG A 6 -0.11 11.09 -9.68
C ARG A 6 0.94 10.15 -10.27
N SER A 7 2.16 10.64 -10.47
CA SER A 7 3.27 9.86 -11.03
C SER A 7 3.62 8.62 -10.18
N ILE A 8 3.47 8.71 -8.86
CA ILE A 8 3.71 7.60 -7.93
C ILE A 8 2.49 6.66 -7.90
N PHE A 9 1.28 7.22 -7.91
CA PHE A 9 0.06 6.43 -7.98
C PHE A 9 0.04 5.55 -9.24
N GLU A 10 0.41 6.11 -10.38
CA GLU A 10 0.51 5.39 -11.66
C GLU A 10 1.57 4.28 -11.61
N LYS A 11 2.68 4.46 -10.88
CA LYS A 11 3.65 3.38 -10.65
C LYS A 11 3.06 2.22 -9.86
N MET A 12 2.29 2.51 -8.80
CA MET A 12 1.62 1.47 -8.01
C MET A 12 0.55 0.75 -8.84
N VAL A 13 -0.21 1.48 -9.65
CA VAL A 13 -1.19 0.91 -10.59
C VAL A 13 -0.49 0.01 -11.62
N ALA A 14 0.57 0.49 -12.26
CA ALA A 14 1.32 -0.30 -13.23
C ALA A 14 1.93 -1.57 -12.60
N HIS A 15 2.36 -1.51 -11.34
CA HIS A 15 2.80 -2.70 -10.60
C HIS A 15 1.66 -3.70 -10.42
N ALA A 16 0.49 -3.22 -9.98
CA ALA A 16 -0.69 -4.05 -9.75
C ALA A 16 -1.20 -4.72 -11.04
N GLU A 17 -1.23 -3.99 -12.16
CA GLU A 17 -1.64 -4.54 -13.46
C GLU A 17 -0.64 -5.59 -13.98
N ARG A 18 0.67 -5.38 -13.80
CA ARG A 18 1.70 -6.38 -14.18
C ARG A 18 1.64 -7.65 -13.34
N ALA A 19 1.23 -7.55 -12.08
CA ALA A 19 1.13 -8.69 -11.17
C ALA A 19 -0.10 -9.55 -11.43
N TYR A 20 -1.14 -9.02 -12.10
CA TYR A 20 -2.36 -9.77 -12.40
C TYR A 20 -2.05 -11.08 -13.15
N PRO A 21 -2.63 -12.23 -12.75
CA PRO A 21 -3.77 -12.41 -11.83
C PRO A 21 -3.40 -12.62 -10.35
N GLU A 22 -2.17 -12.34 -9.93
CA GLU A 22 -1.74 -12.41 -8.53
C GLU A 22 -1.90 -11.05 -7.82
N GLU A 23 -1.95 -11.07 -6.48
CA GLU A 23 -1.88 -9.84 -5.67
C GLU A 23 -0.46 -9.28 -5.70
N CYS A 24 -0.33 -7.98 -5.99
CA CYS A 24 0.91 -7.23 -5.78
C CYS A 24 0.96 -6.70 -4.35
N CYS A 25 2.17 -6.37 -3.87
CA CYS A 25 2.34 -5.64 -2.62
C CYS A 25 3.55 -4.71 -2.69
N GLY A 26 3.59 -3.67 -1.87
CA GLY A 26 4.77 -2.80 -1.77
C GLY A 26 4.70 -1.81 -0.62
N VAL A 27 5.80 -1.10 -0.43
CA VAL A 27 6.00 -0.15 0.68
C VAL A 27 5.90 1.27 0.15
N MET A 28 5.15 2.12 0.86
CA MET A 28 5.07 3.55 0.60
C MET A 28 6.01 4.30 1.55
N VAL A 29 6.87 5.14 0.97
CA VAL A 29 7.84 5.97 1.70
C VAL A 29 7.53 7.44 1.45
N GLY A 30 7.67 8.26 2.49
CA GLY A 30 7.41 9.68 2.38
C GLY A 30 7.52 10.38 3.72
N SER A 31 6.62 11.32 3.98
CA SER A 31 6.63 12.12 5.21
C SER A 31 5.22 12.31 5.74
N ARG A 32 5.09 12.40 7.06
CA ARG A 32 3.85 12.82 7.70
C ARG A 32 3.83 14.34 7.87
N VAL A 33 2.80 15.00 7.32
CA VAL A 33 2.57 16.44 7.44
C VAL A 33 1.23 16.64 8.16
N GLY A 34 1.30 16.99 9.45
CA GLY A 34 0.12 17.00 10.32
C GLY A 34 -0.52 15.61 10.41
N ASP A 35 -1.78 15.51 9.99
CA ASP A 35 -2.56 14.26 9.97
C ASP A 35 -2.57 13.55 8.61
N ALA A 36 -1.79 14.05 7.64
CA ALA A 36 -1.67 13.48 6.31
C ALA A 36 -0.35 12.72 6.15
N ASN A 37 -0.43 11.53 5.58
CA ASN A 37 0.72 10.79 5.06
C ASN A 37 0.91 11.19 3.60
N ARG A 38 2.04 11.82 3.28
CA ARG A 38 2.38 12.19 1.90
C ARG A 38 3.41 11.22 1.34
N VAL A 39 3.03 10.50 0.29
CA VAL A 39 3.91 9.55 -0.40
C VAL A 39 4.87 10.29 -1.32
N LEU A 40 6.15 9.94 -1.27
CA LEU A 40 7.22 10.51 -2.09
C LEU A 40 8.01 9.44 -2.87
N SER A 41 7.96 8.19 -2.45
CA SER A 41 8.54 7.05 -3.17
C SER A 41 7.79 5.76 -2.85
N VAL A 42 7.94 4.76 -3.72
CA VAL A 42 7.33 3.43 -3.56
C VAL A 42 8.34 2.34 -3.89
N PHE A 43 8.27 1.25 -3.14
CA PHE A 43 9.11 0.07 -3.32
C PHE A 43 8.22 -1.12 -3.61
N GLU A 44 8.33 -1.66 -4.82
CA GLU A 44 7.66 -2.91 -5.20
C GLU A 44 8.23 -4.06 -4.36
N ALA A 45 7.36 -4.85 -3.75
CA ALA A 45 7.75 -6.03 -3.00
C ALA A 45 7.18 -7.29 -3.65
N ALA A 46 7.99 -8.34 -3.70
CA ALA A 46 7.51 -9.64 -4.15
C ALA A 46 6.48 -10.19 -3.16
N ASN A 47 5.35 -10.67 -3.68
CA ASN A 47 4.42 -11.46 -2.90
C ASN A 47 5.00 -12.88 -2.72
N VAL A 48 5.40 -13.23 -1.49
CA VAL A 48 6.03 -14.52 -1.17
C VAL A 48 5.05 -15.55 -0.61
N ALA A 49 3.73 -15.31 -0.68
CA ALA A 49 2.66 -16.18 -0.14
C ALA A 49 2.49 -17.54 -0.85
N GLY A 50 3.48 -18.01 -1.63
CA GLY A 50 3.48 -19.33 -2.28
C GLY A 50 2.30 -19.54 -3.24
N GLU A 51 1.54 -20.61 -3.04
CA GLU A 51 0.37 -20.95 -3.90
C GLU A 51 -0.86 -20.07 -3.64
N ARG A 52 -0.85 -19.27 -2.56
CA ARG A 52 -1.96 -18.39 -2.15
C ARG A 52 -1.79 -16.95 -2.62
N ARG A 53 -0.83 -16.67 -3.51
CA ARG A 53 -0.57 -15.33 -4.07
C ARG A 53 -1.77 -14.67 -4.75
N ARG A 54 -2.80 -15.44 -5.10
CA ARG A 54 -4.04 -14.93 -5.71
C ARG A 54 -5.04 -14.33 -4.72
N ASP A 55 -5.01 -14.76 -3.45
CA ASP A 55 -5.98 -14.34 -2.43
C ASP A 55 -5.32 -13.89 -1.11
N ARG A 56 -3.98 -13.88 -1.08
CA ARG A 56 -3.15 -13.43 0.04
C ARG A 56 -1.85 -12.86 -0.48
N PHE A 57 -1.38 -11.82 0.19
CA PHE A 57 0.00 -11.39 0.11
C PHE A 57 0.78 -11.64 1.40
N GLU A 58 2.04 -11.97 1.22
CA GLU A 58 3.10 -11.92 2.24
C GLU A 58 4.22 -11.10 1.62
N MET A 59 4.56 -9.99 2.25
CA MET A 59 5.57 -9.09 1.70
C MET A 59 6.96 -9.61 2.06
N ASP A 60 7.86 -9.68 1.07
CA ASP A 60 9.27 -10.03 1.35
C ASP A 60 9.86 -9.05 2.41
N PRO A 61 10.27 -9.53 3.60
CA PRO A 61 10.85 -8.67 4.64
C PRO A 61 12.09 -7.90 4.16
N LYS A 62 12.79 -8.39 3.15
CA LYS A 62 13.92 -7.69 2.53
C LYS A 62 13.49 -6.41 1.83
N ALA A 63 12.31 -6.39 1.20
CA ALA A 63 11.77 -5.20 0.57
C ALA A 63 11.40 -4.14 1.61
N ILE A 64 10.83 -4.57 2.76
CA ILE A 64 10.55 -3.69 3.89
C ILE A 64 11.83 -3.09 4.45
N LEU A 65 12.86 -3.92 4.69
CA LEU A 65 14.15 -3.46 5.18
C LEU A 65 14.84 -2.51 4.19
N ALA A 66 14.82 -2.82 2.90
CA ALA A 66 15.41 -1.96 1.88
C ALA A 66 14.70 -0.59 1.80
N ALA A 67 13.38 -0.58 1.88
CA ALA A 67 12.60 0.66 1.91
C ALA A 67 12.90 1.48 3.18
N ASP A 68 13.02 0.84 4.34
CA ASP A 68 13.35 1.50 5.62
C ASP A 68 14.77 2.10 5.63
N LEU A 69 15.76 1.36 5.12
CA LEU A 69 17.12 1.88 4.98
C LEU A 69 17.16 3.08 4.02
N TRP A 70 16.52 2.97 2.85
CA TRP A 70 16.46 4.06 1.89
C TRP A 70 15.72 5.28 2.44
N ALA A 71 14.61 5.07 3.16
CA ALA A 71 13.85 6.15 3.78
C ALA A 71 14.74 6.94 4.76
N ARG A 72 15.45 6.25 5.65
CA ARG A 72 16.36 6.87 6.62
C ARG A 72 17.49 7.65 5.95
N GLU A 73 18.08 7.10 4.89
CA GLU A 73 19.14 7.78 4.12
C GLU A 73 18.65 9.08 3.45
N ASN A 74 17.36 9.17 3.15
CA ASN A 74 16.73 10.32 2.50
C ASN A 74 15.97 11.23 3.50
N ALA A 75 16.11 11.02 4.81
CA ALA A 75 15.35 11.72 5.85
C ALA A 75 13.82 11.64 5.66
N LEU A 76 13.36 10.46 5.24
CA LEU A 76 11.97 10.09 5.04
C LEU A 76 11.59 8.94 5.99
N ASP A 77 10.29 8.68 6.07
CA ASP A 77 9.71 7.62 6.88
C ASP A 77 8.92 6.64 6.02
N LEU A 78 8.71 5.43 6.55
CA LEU A 78 7.66 4.55 6.04
C LEU A 78 6.31 5.17 6.41
N VAL A 79 5.48 5.44 5.41
CA VAL A 79 4.14 6.01 5.59
C VAL A 79 3.03 4.98 5.41
N GLY A 80 3.37 3.79 4.92
CA GLY A 80 2.40 2.71 4.81
C GLY A 80 2.75 1.65 3.78
N PHE A 81 1.74 0.88 3.39
CA PHE A 81 1.85 -0.23 2.45
C PHE A 81 0.73 -0.16 1.42
N TYR A 82 0.96 -0.76 0.25
CA TYR A 82 -0.09 -0.95 -0.74
C TYR A 82 -0.13 -2.39 -1.21
N HIS A 83 -1.30 -2.83 -1.65
CA HIS A 83 -1.50 -4.12 -2.32
C HIS A 83 -2.66 -4.06 -3.31
N SER A 84 -2.80 -5.10 -4.13
CA SER A 84 -3.91 -5.18 -5.09
C SER A 84 -4.81 -6.37 -4.84
N HIS A 85 -6.09 -6.20 -5.18
CA HIS A 85 -7.12 -7.22 -5.19
C HIS A 85 -7.50 -7.55 -6.65
N PRO A 86 -7.09 -8.71 -7.18
CA PRO A 86 -7.52 -9.19 -8.49
C PRO A 86 -9.00 -9.55 -8.50
N ASP A 87 -9.77 -8.96 -9.43
CA ASP A 87 -11.20 -9.23 -9.64
C ASP A 87 -12.09 -9.03 -8.39
N HIS A 88 -11.60 -8.25 -7.41
CA HIS A 88 -12.27 -7.97 -6.14
C HIS A 88 -12.21 -6.48 -5.80
N PRO A 89 -13.21 -5.92 -5.08
CA PRO A 89 -13.24 -4.51 -4.73
C PRO A 89 -12.12 -4.15 -3.73
N PRO A 90 -11.70 -2.87 -3.66
CA PRO A 90 -10.60 -2.42 -2.80
C PRO A 90 -11.08 -2.18 -1.36
N VAL A 91 -11.70 -3.20 -0.77
CA VAL A 91 -12.21 -3.18 0.60
C VAL A 91 -11.30 -4.02 1.47
N ALA A 92 -10.84 -3.46 2.59
CA ALA A 92 -10.05 -4.20 3.57
C ALA A 92 -10.80 -5.46 3.98
N SER A 93 -10.17 -6.62 3.74
CA SER A 93 -10.70 -7.91 4.15
C SER A 93 -10.41 -8.14 5.63
N ARG A 94 -11.10 -9.13 6.22
CA ARG A 94 -10.76 -9.58 7.58
C ARG A 94 -9.30 -10.00 7.72
N THR A 95 -8.70 -10.56 6.66
CA THR A 95 -7.29 -10.96 6.68
C THR A 95 -6.36 -9.74 6.75
N ASP A 96 -6.79 -8.59 6.26
CA ASP A 96 -6.01 -7.34 6.32
C ASP A 96 -6.06 -6.75 7.74
N ASP A 97 -7.22 -6.79 8.40
CA ASP A 97 -7.37 -6.43 9.81
C ASP A 97 -6.49 -7.33 10.72
N GLU A 98 -6.41 -8.64 10.43
CA GLU A 98 -5.59 -9.58 11.22
C GLU A 98 -4.08 -9.35 11.06
N ARG A 99 -3.64 -8.63 10.02
CA ARG A 99 -2.23 -8.30 9.76
C ARG A 99 -1.76 -7.03 10.48
N VAL A 100 -2.67 -6.13 10.82
CA VAL A 100 -2.33 -4.91 11.54
C VAL A 100 -2.27 -5.15 13.05
N ARG A 101 -1.47 -4.34 13.74
CA ARG A 101 -1.21 -4.43 15.19
C ARG A 101 -1.15 -3.02 15.77
N PRO A 102 -2.00 -2.69 16.75
CA PRO A 102 -1.93 -1.41 17.47
C PRO A 102 -0.56 -1.22 18.12
N GLY A 103 -0.06 0.00 18.15
CA GLY A 103 1.27 0.36 18.66
C GLY A 103 2.44 0.06 17.73
N VAL A 104 2.23 -0.75 16.67
CA VAL A 104 3.24 -1.04 15.64
C VAL A 104 2.88 -0.36 14.32
N HIS A 105 1.60 -0.39 13.97
CA HIS A 105 1.09 0.08 12.67
C HIS A 105 0.30 1.39 12.78
N ASP A 106 0.37 2.03 13.94
CA ASP A 106 -0.34 3.28 14.20
C ASP A 106 0.19 4.38 13.28
N GLY A 107 -0.73 5.08 12.62
CA GLY A 107 -0.38 6.18 11.73
C GLY A 107 0.07 5.78 10.33
N TYR A 108 0.15 4.49 9.99
CA TYR A 108 0.34 4.01 8.62
C TYR A 108 -0.94 4.03 7.80
N SER A 109 -0.75 4.16 6.49
CA SER A 109 -1.80 4.05 5.47
C SER A 109 -1.71 2.75 4.69
N TYR A 110 -2.84 2.18 4.33
CA TYR A 110 -2.98 0.92 3.60
C TYR A 110 -3.78 1.18 2.33
N LEU A 111 -3.09 1.27 1.19
CA LEU A 111 -3.72 1.51 -0.10
C LEU A 111 -4.05 0.17 -0.77
N ILE A 112 -5.33 -0.03 -1.08
CA ILE A 112 -5.80 -1.22 -1.80
C ILE A 112 -6.24 -0.80 -3.19
N LEU A 113 -5.72 -1.49 -4.21
CA LEU A 113 -6.03 -1.26 -5.63
C LEU A 113 -6.87 -2.44 -6.18
N SER A 114 -8.04 -2.14 -6.74
CA SER A 114 -8.89 -3.11 -7.45
C SER A 114 -8.43 -3.21 -8.90
N ILE A 115 -8.04 -4.42 -9.31
CA ILE A 115 -7.62 -4.73 -10.67
C ILE A 115 -8.62 -5.71 -11.27
N GLN A 116 -9.47 -5.21 -12.18
CA GLN A 116 -10.53 -5.99 -12.81
C GLN A 116 -10.07 -6.41 -14.21
N LYS A 117 -9.97 -7.72 -14.45
CA LYS A 117 -9.50 -8.28 -15.73
C LYS A 117 -8.16 -7.69 -16.19
N GLY A 118 -7.25 -7.45 -15.24
CA GLY A 118 -5.91 -6.91 -15.50
C GLY A 118 -5.85 -5.40 -15.71
N ILE A 119 -6.94 -4.65 -15.47
CA ILE A 119 -7.00 -3.19 -15.59
C ILE A 119 -7.41 -2.58 -14.25
N TYR A 120 -6.76 -1.49 -13.85
CA TYR A 120 -7.15 -0.73 -12.68
C TYR A 120 -8.58 -0.18 -12.80
N GLU A 121 -9.38 -0.44 -11.77
CA GLU A 121 -10.77 0.01 -11.68
C GLU A 121 -10.96 1.06 -10.60
N SER A 122 -10.45 0.82 -9.39
CA SER A 122 -10.60 1.74 -8.26
C SER A 122 -9.56 1.52 -7.17
N GLY A 123 -9.34 2.53 -6.32
CA GLY A 123 -8.39 2.48 -5.22
C GLY A 123 -8.97 3.11 -3.95
N ARG A 124 -8.60 2.56 -2.79
CA ARG A 124 -9.06 3.07 -1.49
C ARG A 124 -7.96 2.98 -0.44
N SER A 125 -7.82 4.02 0.36
CA SER A 125 -6.90 4.04 1.50
C SER A 125 -7.61 3.71 2.80
N TRP A 126 -6.89 3.03 3.68
CA TRP A 126 -7.33 2.63 5.00
C TRP A 126 -6.26 2.99 6.02
N THR A 127 -6.67 3.32 7.25
CA THR A 127 -5.74 3.55 8.36
C THR A 127 -6.20 2.78 9.58
N LEU A 128 -5.25 2.43 10.45
CA LEU A 128 -5.56 1.73 11.70
C LEU A 128 -6.21 2.70 12.68
N SER A 129 -7.41 2.36 13.15
CA SER A 129 -8.09 3.05 14.24
C SER A 129 -8.54 2.03 15.28
N GLY A 130 -7.92 2.09 16.46
CA GLY A 130 -8.06 1.03 17.46
C GLY A 130 -7.45 -0.28 16.96
N ASP A 131 -8.28 -1.29 16.74
CA ASP A 131 -7.89 -2.62 16.29
C ASP A 131 -8.34 -2.95 14.85
N ARG A 132 -8.84 -1.97 14.10
CA ARG A 132 -9.40 -2.18 12.76
C ARG A 132 -8.96 -1.15 11.75
N LEU A 133 -8.93 -1.55 10.48
CA LEU A 133 -8.78 -0.64 9.37
C LEU A 133 -10.08 0.13 9.13
N VAL A 134 -9.99 1.45 9.14
CA VAL A 134 -11.07 2.36 8.78
C VAL A 134 -10.70 3.13 7.52
N ALA A 135 -11.69 3.38 6.67
CA ALA A 135 -11.45 4.10 5.43
C ALA A 135 -10.97 5.52 5.74
N GLU A 136 -9.94 5.96 5.04
CA GLU A 136 -9.46 7.33 5.10
C GLU A 136 -9.50 7.98 3.70
N PRO A 137 -9.52 9.32 3.61
CA PRO A 137 -9.46 9.98 2.30
C PRO A 137 -8.14 9.67 1.59
N LEU A 138 -8.25 9.35 0.29
CA LEU A 138 -7.15 9.20 -0.65
C LEU A 138 -7.19 10.39 -1.62
N GLU A 139 -6.14 11.19 -1.63
CA GLU A 139 -6.00 12.34 -2.52
C GLU A 139 -4.87 12.10 -3.52
N ILE A 140 -5.21 12.08 -4.82
CA ILE A 140 -4.23 12.02 -5.89
C ILE A 140 -3.87 13.44 -6.30
N THR A 141 -2.68 13.88 -5.92
CA THR A 141 -2.21 15.25 -6.18
C THR A 141 -1.56 15.34 -7.55
N SER A 142 -1.66 16.50 -8.20
CA SER A 142 -1.07 16.76 -9.52
C SER A 142 0.45 16.97 -9.51
N GLY A 143 1.14 16.56 -8.44
CA GLY A 143 2.57 16.85 -8.26
C GLY A 143 3.48 16.04 -9.17
N ASP A 144 4.37 16.76 -9.86
CA ASP A 144 5.60 16.26 -10.49
C ASP A 144 6.71 16.02 -9.45
#